data_AF-A0A430RDQ2-F1
#
_entry.id   AF-A0A430RDQ2-F1
#
_cell.length_a   1.000
_cell.length_b   1.000
_cell.length_c   1.000
_cell.angle_alpha   90.00
_cell.angle_beta   90.00
_cell.angle_gamma   90.00
#
_symmetry.space_group_name_H-M   'P 1'
#
loop_
_entity.id
_entity.type
_entity.pdbx_description
1 polymer ?
#
loop_
_entity_poly.entity_id
_entity_poly.type
_entity_poly.pdbx_seq_one_letter_code
_entity_poly.pdbx_strand_id
1 'polypeptide(L)'
;MKGFGHLSLILLFLLFFVLLPYLPLGIWRAFLLDVGFFVLLLTALALSWDLVARTGQLSLAHGAFFGLGAYGAGLLAPQVGTLPALCLGALAAGTGALVLGWVTLRLHGLYFAMASLAFSEVLRTLALKL
;
A
#
# COMPACT_ATOMS: atom_id res chain seq x y z
N MET A 1 10.69 28.46 -13.31
CA MET A 1 11.78 27.50 -13.56
C MET A 1 12.27 26.82 -12.25
N LYS A 2 11.36 26.28 -11.41
CA LYS A 2 11.67 25.64 -10.10
C LYS A 2 11.42 24.11 -10.07
N GLY A 3 11.16 23.49 -11.23
CA GLY A 3 10.80 22.06 -11.33
C GLY A 3 11.98 21.08 -11.38
N PHE A 4 13.21 21.56 -11.66
CA PHE A 4 14.34 20.67 -11.92
C PHE A 4 14.91 19.99 -10.66
N GLY A 5 14.84 20.67 -9.51
CA GLY A 5 15.38 20.16 -8.24
C GLY A 5 14.58 18.99 -7.64
N HIS A 6 13.25 18.99 -7.80
CA HIS A 6 12.42 17.90 -7.25
C HIS A 6 12.53 16.62 -8.09
N LEU A 7 12.60 16.76 -9.42
CA LEU A 7 12.81 15.63 -10.33
C LEU A 7 14.18 14.97 -10.13
N SER A 8 15.24 15.77 -9.95
CA SER A 8 16.58 15.22 -9.68
C SER A 8 16.65 14.49 -8.34
N LEU A 9 15.96 14.99 -7.31
CA LEU A 9 15.88 14.32 -6.01
C LEU A 9 15.13 12.99 -6.05
N ILE A 10 14.01 12.91 -6.80
CA ILE A 10 13.26 11.65 -6.97
C ILE A 10 14.10 10.63 -7.74
N LEU A 11 14.78 11.07 -8.80
CA LEU A 11 15.68 10.22 -9.57
C LEU A 11 16.86 9.72 -8.73
N LEU A 12 17.46 10.58 -7.91
CA LEU A 12 18.53 10.20 -6.98
C LEU A 12 18.04 9.17 -5.95
N PHE A 13 16.84 9.38 -5.40
CA PHE A 13 16.22 8.46 -4.45
C PHE A 13 15.95 7.08 -5.06
N LEU A 14 15.37 7.04 -6.26
CA LEU A 14 15.14 5.78 -6.99
C LEU A 14 16.46 5.09 -7.35
N LEU A 15 17.46 5.85 -7.81
CA LEU A 15 18.78 5.34 -8.17
C LEU A 15 19.47 4.71 -6.96
N PHE A 16 19.45 5.38 -5.80
CA PHE A 16 20.01 4.85 -4.56
C PHE A 16 19.38 3.50 -4.19
N PHE A 17 18.05 3.39 -4.29
CA PHE A 17 17.32 2.17 -3.98
C PHE A 17 17.58 1.02 -4.96
N VAL A 18 17.77 1.31 -6.24
CA VAL A 18 18.14 0.32 -7.25
C VAL A 18 19.57 -0.15 -7.08
N LEU A 19 20.49 0.72 -6.63
CA LEU A 19 21.90 0.38 -6.44
C LEU A 19 22.18 -0.37 -5.13
N LEU A 20 21.35 -0.17 -4.09
CA LEU A 20 21.48 -0.79 -2.78
C LEU A 20 21.73 -2.32 -2.82
N PRO A 21 20.99 -3.15 -3.59
CA PRO A 21 21.23 -4.60 -3.65
C PRO A 21 22.58 -5.01 -4.24
N TYR A 22 23.23 -4.13 -5.02
CA TYR A 22 24.50 -4.39 -5.69
C TYR A 22 25.73 -3.94 -4.87
N LEU A 23 25.53 -3.16 -3.80
CA LEU A 23 26.65 -2.72 -2.96
C LEU A 23 27.18 -3.86 -2.07
N PRO A 24 28.51 -4.03 -1.94
CA PRO A 24 29.14 -5.03 -1.08
C PRO A 24 29.05 -4.62 0.40
N LEU A 25 27.86 -4.75 1.00
CA LEU A 25 27.54 -4.27 2.36
C LEU A 25 27.75 -5.33 3.47
N GLY A 26 28.27 -6.51 3.11
CA GLY A 26 28.51 -7.60 4.06
C GLY A 26 27.28 -7.97 4.88
N ILE A 27 27.44 -7.99 6.20
CA ILE A 27 26.41 -8.42 7.18
C ILE A 27 25.21 -7.45 7.21
N TRP A 28 25.42 -6.17 6.89
CA TRP A 28 24.38 -5.13 6.92
C TRP A 28 23.45 -5.17 5.71
N ARG A 29 23.77 -5.95 4.67
CA ARG A 29 23.01 -6.00 3.42
C ARG A 29 21.55 -6.41 3.64
N ALA A 30 21.31 -7.48 4.41
CA ALA A 30 19.96 -7.97 4.67
C ALA A 30 19.11 -6.93 5.42
N PHE A 31 19.69 -6.30 6.45
CA PHE A 31 19.04 -5.25 7.21
C PHE A 31 18.67 -4.04 6.35
N LEU A 32 19.62 -3.54 5.53
CA LEU A 32 19.39 -2.39 4.66
C LEU A 32 18.35 -2.68 3.57
N LEU A 33 18.28 -3.92 3.07
CA LEU A 33 17.27 -4.35 2.10
C LEU A 33 15.87 -4.41 2.73
N ASP A 34 15.73 -4.95 3.94
CA ASP A 34 14.45 -4.98 4.65
C ASP A 34 13.95 -3.58 4.98
N VAL A 35 14.81 -2.74 5.58
CA VAL A 35 14.49 -1.34 5.87
C VAL A 35 14.11 -0.62 4.58
N GLY A 36 14.87 -0.86 3.52
CA GLY A 36 14.60 -0.30 2.22
C GLY A 36 13.22 -0.70 1.67
N PHE A 37 12.91 -1.99 1.72
CA PHE A 37 11.61 -2.51 1.29
C PHE A 37 10.47 -1.85 2.08
N PHE A 38 10.59 -1.74 3.41
CA PHE A 38 9.60 -1.06 4.24
C PHE A 38 9.44 0.42 3.88
N VAL A 39 10.53 1.14 3.61
CA VAL A 39 10.48 2.54 3.20
C VAL A 39 9.73 2.70 1.87
N LEU A 40 10.03 1.86 0.88
CA LEU A 40 9.33 1.89 -0.41
C LEU A 40 7.85 1.53 -0.26
N LEU A 41 7.55 0.51 0.54
CA LEU A 41 6.19 0.07 0.84
C LEU A 41 5.37 1.20 1.48
N LEU A 42 5.86 1.79 2.56
CA LEU A 42 5.18 2.87 3.26
C LEU A 42 5.05 4.12 2.40
N THR A 43 6.05 4.42 1.56
CA THR A 43 5.98 5.53 0.60
C THR A 43 4.87 5.29 -0.43
N ALA A 44 4.75 4.08 -0.98
CA ALA A 44 3.68 3.73 -1.90
C ALA A 44 2.28 3.84 -1.24
N LEU A 45 2.14 3.41 0.02
CA LEU A 45 0.90 3.59 0.78
C LEU A 45 0.60 5.07 1.04
N ALA A 46 1.60 5.86 1.42
CA ALA A 46 1.45 7.29 1.68
C ALA A 46 1.02 8.06 0.43
N LEU A 47 1.62 7.76 -0.73
CA LEU A 47 1.21 8.33 -2.02
C LEU A 47 -0.22 7.94 -2.39
N SER A 48 -0.57 6.67 -2.19
CA SER A 48 -1.94 6.18 -2.42
C SER A 48 -2.97 6.85 -1.50
N TRP A 49 -2.55 7.22 -0.29
CA TRP A 49 -3.37 7.97 0.66
C TRP A 49 -3.50 9.45 0.31
N ASP A 50 -2.40 10.08 -0.12
CA ASP A 50 -2.36 11.47 -0.56
C ASP A 50 -3.32 11.73 -1.74
N LEU A 51 -3.45 10.77 -2.66
CA LEU A 51 -4.42 10.85 -3.76
C LEU A 51 -5.86 11.05 -3.27
N VAL A 52 -6.26 10.36 -2.20
CA VAL A 52 -7.59 10.52 -1.60
C VAL A 52 -7.65 11.77 -0.73
N ALA A 53 -6.58 12.08 0.02
CA ALA A 53 -6.53 13.27 0.85
C ALA A 53 -6.73 14.57 0.03
N ARG A 54 -6.24 14.61 -1.21
CA ARG A 54 -6.42 15.74 -2.14
C ARG A 54 -7.87 15.98 -2.55
N THR A 55 -8.77 15.00 -2.43
CA THR A 55 -10.21 15.21 -2.68
C THR A 55 -10.93 15.82 -1.48
N GLY A 56 -10.20 16.12 -0.40
CA GLY A 56 -10.76 16.64 0.86
C GLY A 56 -11.35 15.54 1.76
N GLN A 57 -11.12 14.27 1.43
CA GLN A 57 -11.61 13.12 2.19
C GLN A 57 -10.46 12.40 2.90
N LEU A 58 -10.63 12.12 4.18
CA LEU A 58 -9.67 11.36 4.99
C LEU A 58 -10.05 9.87 4.98
N SER A 59 -9.32 9.05 4.22
CA SER A 59 -9.52 7.59 4.22
C SER A 59 -8.67 6.92 5.30
N LEU A 60 -9.30 6.10 6.13
CA LEU A 60 -8.62 5.30 7.15
C LEU A 60 -8.69 3.79 6.83
N ALA A 61 -9.06 3.45 5.59
CA ALA A 61 -9.17 2.09 5.08
C ALA A 61 -7.90 1.55 4.38
N HIS A 62 -6.90 2.40 4.13
CA HIS A 62 -5.71 2.04 3.34
C HIS A 62 -4.96 0.82 3.88
N GLY A 63 -4.78 0.73 5.21
CA GLY A 63 -4.16 -0.43 5.84
C GLY A 63 -4.96 -1.72 5.65
N ALA A 64 -6.29 -1.62 5.60
CA ALA A 64 -7.17 -2.75 5.40
C ALA A 64 -7.14 -3.27 3.95
N PHE A 65 -7.08 -2.37 2.96
CA PHE A 65 -6.89 -2.76 1.55
C PHE A 65 -5.51 -3.39 1.31
N PHE A 66 -4.47 -2.82 1.92
CA PHE A 66 -3.13 -3.41 1.88
C PHE A 66 -3.14 -4.82 2.48
N GLY A 67 -3.73 -4.98 3.67
CA GLY A 67 -3.87 -6.28 4.33
C GLY A 67 -4.65 -7.29 3.51
N LEU A 68 -5.78 -6.89 2.91
CA LEU A 68 -6.62 -7.76 2.10
C LEU A 68 -5.87 -8.29 0.87
N GLY A 69 -5.12 -7.42 0.17
CA GLY A 69 -4.31 -7.83 -0.97
C GLY A 69 -3.10 -8.69 -0.59
N ALA A 70 -2.36 -8.30 0.45
CA ALA A 70 -1.19 -9.02 0.91
C ALA A 70 -1.54 -10.40 1.49
N TYR A 71 -2.59 -10.49 2.31
CA TYR A 71 -3.06 -11.74 2.86
C TYR A 71 -3.63 -12.66 1.76
N GLY A 72 -4.43 -12.11 0.84
CA GLY A 72 -4.96 -12.87 -0.30
C GLY A 72 -3.85 -13.42 -1.20
N ALA A 73 -2.86 -12.61 -1.55
CA ALA A 73 -1.70 -13.07 -2.31
C ALA A 73 -0.88 -14.12 -1.53
N GLY A 74 -0.67 -13.92 -0.23
CA GLY A 74 0.05 -14.88 0.62
C GLY A 74 -0.64 -16.25 0.72
N LEU A 75 -1.97 -16.27 0.79
CA LEU A 75 -2.77 -17.49 0.83
C LEU A 75 -2.75 -18.26 -0.50
N LEU A 76 -2.76 -17.54 -1.61
CA LEU A 76 -2.82 -18.12 -2.96
C LEU A 76 -1.44 -18.47 -3.54
N ALA A 77 -0.36 -17.83 -3.07
CA ALA A 77 0.98 -18.03 -3.60
C ALA A 77 1.43 -19.51 -3.62
N PRO A 78 1.17 -20.34 -2.58
CA PRO A 78 1.50 -21.77 -2.61
C PRO A 78 0.70 -22.59 -3.64
N GLN A 79 -0.46 -22.09 -4.08
CA GLN A 79 -1.42 -22.85 -4.90
C GLN A 79 -1.27 -22.54 -6.39
N VAL A 80 -1.09 -21.26 -6.74
CA VAL A 80 -1.07 -20.78 -8.14
C VAL A 80 0.27 -20.15 -8.55
N GLY A 81 1.24 -20.08 -7.63
CA GLY A 81 2.52 -19.42 -7.83
C GLY A 81 2.47 -17.91 -7.56
N THR A 82 3.65 -17.29 -7.49
CA THR A 82 3.83 -15.93 -6.97
C THR A 82 3.18 -14.85 -7.84
N LEU A 83 3.40 -14.90 -9.16
CA LEU A 83 2.90 -13.88 -10.09
C LEU A 83 1.35 -13.89 -10.17
N PRO A 84 0.68 -15.05 -10.38
CA PRO A 84 -0.78 -15.07 -10.38
C PRO A 84 -1.39 -14.68 -9.03
N ALA A 85 -0.77 -15.10 -7.92
CA ALA A 85 -1.25 -14.74 -6.59
C ALA A 85 -1.17 -13.23 -6.32
N LEU A 86 -0.12 -12.54 -6.78
CA LEU A 86 -0.03 -11.08 -6.71
C LEU A 86 -1.15 -10.40 -7.49
N CYS A 87 -1.44 -10.86 -8.71
CA CYS A 87 -2.54 -10.33 -9.51
C CYS A 87 -3.90 -10.55 -8.83
N LEU A 88 -4.14 -11.75 -8.28
CA LEU A 88 -5.39 -12.07 -7.58
C LEU A 88 -5.52 -11.26 -6.28
N GLY A 89 -4.44 -11.07 -5.53
CA GLY A 89 -4.42 -10.21 -4.35
C GLY A 89 -4.70 -8.74 -4.70
N ALA A 90 -4.10 -8.23 -5.77
CA ALA A 90 -4.38 -6.88 -6.27
C ALA A 90 -5.85 -6.72 -6.71
N LEU A 91 -6.42 -7.72 -7.38
CA LEU A 91 -7.84 -7.74 -7.74
C LEU A 91 -8.74 -7.80 -6.49
N ALA A 92 -8.39 -8.58 -5.47
CA ALA A 92 -9.13 -8.63 -4.23
C ALA A 92 -9.11 -7.26 -3.51
N ALA A 93 -7.95 -6.63 -3.39
CA ALA A 93 -7.83 -5.27 -2.82
C ALA A 93 -8.60 -4.23 -3.64
N GLY A 94 -8.48 -4.28 -4.97
CA GLY A 94 -9.17 -3.35 -5.88
C GLY A 94 -10.68 -3.50 -5.85
N THR A 95 -11.19 -4.73 -5.82
CA THR A 95 -12.64 -4.99 -5.68
C THR A 95 -13.17 -4.52 -4.33
N GLY A 96 -12.45 -4.78 -3.24
CA GLY A 96 -12.78 -4.24 -1.92
C GLY A 96 -12.81 -2.70 -1.90
N ALA A 97 -11.83 -2.05 -2.55
CA ALA A 97 -11.77 -0.60 -2.67
C ALA A 97 -12.91 -0.03 -3.54
N LEU A 98 -13.28 -0.70 -4.63
CA LEU A 98 -14.41 -0.32 -5.47
C LEU A 98 -15.75 -0.40 -4.71
N VAL A 99 -15.98 -1.49 -3.98
CA VAL A 99 -17.19 -1.68 -3.17
C VAL A 99 -17.27 -0.61 -2.09
N LEU A 100 -16.18 -0.39 -1.34
CA LEU A 100 -16.17 0.65 -0.31
C LEU A 100 -16.39 2.02 -0.94
N GLY A 101 -15.62 2.36 -1.99
CA GLY A 101 -15.70 3.64 -2.67
C GLY A 101 -17.10 3.94 -3.21
N TRP A 102 -17.78 2.95 -3.80
CA TRP A 102 -19.16 3.12 -4.28
C TRP A 102 -20.13 3.56 -3.18
N VAL A 103 -19.98 3.01 -1.97
CA VAL A 103 -20.83 3.32 -0.83
C VAL A 103 -20.40 4.62 -0.15
N THR A 104 -19.09 4.82 0.05
CA THR A 104 -18.57 5.88 0.90
C THR A 104 -18.32 7.20 0.17
N LEU A 105 -18.07 7.20 -1.15
CA LEU A 105 -17.86 8.46 -1.90
C LEU A 105 -19.08 9.38 -1.90
N ARG A 106 -20.26 8.88 -1.52
CA ARG A 106 -21.48 9.68 -1.32
C ARG A 106 -21.48 10.47 0.00
N LEU A 107 -20.58 10.12 0.92
CA LEU A 107 -20.44 10.73 2.25
C LEU A 107 -19.42 11.87 2.21
N HIS A 108 -19.61 12.89 3.05
CA HIS A 108 -18.75 14.07 3.10
C HIS A 108 -18.07 14.21 4.46
N GLY A 109 -16.79 14.63 4.44
CA GLY A 109 -16.02 14.95 5.63
C GLY A 109 -15.88 13.79 6.63
N LEU A 110 -16.34 14.00 7.86
CA LEU A 110 -16.14 13.08 8.98
C LEU A 110 -16.83 11.72 8.78
N TYR A 111 -17.97 11.69 8.08
CA TYR A 111 -18.71 10.45 7.84
C TYR A 111 -17.93 9.46 6.97
N PHE A 112 -17.14 9.96 6.01
CA PHE A 112 -16.26 9.13 5.19
C PHE A 112 -15.14 8.49 6.01
N ALA A 113 -14.53 9.26 6.91
CA ALA A 113 -13.48 8.77 7.81
C ALA A 113 -14.02 7.69 8.76
N MET A 114 -15.22 7.91 9.34
CA MET A 114 -15.85 6.92 10.23
C MET A 114 -16.23 5.62 9.49
N ALA A 115 -16.79 5.73 8.28
CA ALA A 115 -17.13 4.57 7.47
C ALA A 115 -15.88 3.76 7.06
N SER A 116 -14.80 4.44 6.68
CA SER A 116 -13.53 3.77 6.33
C SER A 116 -12.84 3.14 7.54
N LEU A 117 -12.93 3.73 8.73
CA LEU A 117 -12.50 3.09 9.98
C LEU A 117 -13.31 1.83 10.31
N ALA A 118 -14.64 1.92 10.22
CA ALA A 118 -15.51 0.78 10.48
C ALA A 118 -15.19 -0.39 9.53
N PHE A 119 -14.93 -0.09 8.25
CA PHE A 119 -14.51 -1.09 7.29
C PHE A 119 -13.18 -1.76 7.67
N SER A 120 -12.17 -0.97 8.08
CA SER A 120 -10.91 -1.51 8.59
C SER A 120 -11.12 -2.45 9.78
N GLU A 121 -12.01 -2.10 10.70
CA GLU A 121 -12.27 -2.92 11.88
C GLU A 121 -13.02 -4.22 11.55
N VAL A 122 -13.94 -4.19 10.58
CA VAL A 122 -14.61 -5.40 10.07
C VAL A 122 -13.59 -6.35 9.47
N LEU A 123 -12.68 -5.86 8.62
CA LEU A 123 -11.63 -6.68 8.03
C LEU A 123 -10.65 -7.23 9.08
N ARG A 124 -10.27 -6.42 10.07
CA ARG A 124 -9.45 -6.88 11.20
C ARG A 124 -10.13 -8.02 11.96
N THR A 125 -11.42 -7.87 12.24
CA THR A 125 -12.20 -8.89 12.96
C THR A 125 -12.33 -10.18 12.16
N LEU A 126 -12.53 -10.08 10.84
CA LEU A 126 -12.54 -11.24 9.94
C LEU A 126 -11.20 -11.97 9.95
N ALA A 127 -10.09 -11.24 9.87
CA ALA A 127 -8.75 -11.83 9.88
C ALA A 127 -8.41 -12.54 11.21
N LEU A 128 -8.92 -12.05 12.34
CA LEU A 128 -8.68 -12.66 13.66
C LEU A 128 -9.57 -13.89 13.94
N LYS A 129 -10.70 -14.02 13.23
CA LYS A 129 -11.65 -15.12 13.41
C LYS A 129 -11.47 -16.26 12.40
N LEU A 130 -10.60 -16.07 11.40
CA LEU A 130 -10.18 -17.10 10.45
C LEU A 130 -9.11 -17.98 11.08
#